data_AF-A0A385TTM4-F1
#
_entry.id   AF-A0A385TTM4-F1
#
_cell.length_a   1.000
_cell.length_b   1.000
_cell.length_c   1.000
_cell.angle_alpha   90.00
_cell.angle_beta   90.00
_cell.angle_gamma   90.00
#
_symmetry.space_group_name_H-M   'P 1'
#
loop_
_entity.id
_entity.type
_entity.pdbx_description
1 polymer ?
#
loop_
_entity_poly.entity_id
_entity_poly.type
_entity_poly.pdbx_seq_one_letter_code
_entity_poly.pdbx_strand_id
1 'polypeptide(L)' 'MSKDYETPERTRERLRQEELENNPFGHMNHGNSRARYSIVDLGWKGTLVLTIVIIVGLIVVQYFY' A
#
# COMPACT_ATOMS: atom_id res chain seq x y z
N MET A 1 46.24 19.47 16.98
CA MET A 1 45.66 18.78 15.82
C MET A 1 45.48 17.31 16.19
N SER A 2 44.44 17.01 16.97
CA SER A 2 44.13 15.64 17.41
C SER A 2 43.54 14.91 16.22
N LYS A 3 44.27 13.92 15.70
CA LYS A 3 43.77 13.07 14.62
C LYS A 3 42.73 12.15 15.23
N ASP A 4 41.47 12.56 15.17
CA ASP A 4 40.32 11.74 15.51
C ASP A 4 40.34 10.51 14.59
N TYR A 5 40.91 9.42 15.10
CA TYR A 5 40.86 8.11 14.48
C TYR A 5 39.41 7.62 14.62
N GLU A 6 38.53 8.10 13.75
CA GLU A 6 37.21 7.48 13.63
C GLU A 6 37.45 6.02 13.25
N THR A 7 37.13 5.11 14.18
CA THR A 7 37.21 3.69 13.95
C THR A 7 36.48 3.35 12.65
N PRO A 8 36.99 2.42 11.83
CA PRO A 8 36.38 2.08 10.54
C PRO A 8 34.92 1.62 10.67
N GLU A 9 34.53 1.18 11.86
CA GLU A 9 33.15 0.85 12.22
C GLU A 9 32.26 2.10 12.31
N ARG A 10 32.75 3.17 12.91
CA ARG A 10 32.02 4.43 13.09
C ARG A 10 31.79 5.14 11.76
N THR A 11 32.75 5.10 10.85
CA THR A 11 32.60 5.62 9.48
C THR A 11 31.59 4.79 8.67
N ARG A 12 31.57 3.46 8.83
CA ARG A 12 30.55 2.59 8.23
C ARG A 12 29.14 2.85 8.77
N GLU A 13 29.01 3.09 10.07
CA GLU A 13 27.73 3.44 10.68
C GLU A 13 27.23 4.81 10.25
N ARG A 14 28.12 5.81 10.10
CA ARG A 14 27.76 7.11 9.52
C ARG A 14 27.21 6.96 8.11
N LEU A 15 27.87 6.20 7.25
CA LEU A 15 27.40 5.96 5.87
C LEU A 15 26.03 5.26 5.85
N ARG A 16 25.76 4.30 6.76
CA ARG A 16 24.42 3.70 6.89
C ARG A 16 23.36 4.71 7.33
N GLN A 17 23.70 5.65 8.21
CA GLN A 17 22.79 6.71 8.64
C GLN A 17 22.53 7.71 7.50
N GLU A 18 23.57 8.09 6.75
CA GLU A 18 23.44 8.96 5.58
C GLU A 18 22.61 8.30 4.46
N GLU A 19 22.72 6.99 4.22
CA GLU A 19 21.86 6.25 3.28
C GLU A 19 20.40 6.19 3.76
N LEU A 20 20.16 6.04 5.06
CA LEU A 20 18.82 6.03 5.64
C LEU A 20 18.17 7.42 5.59
N GLU A 21 18.96 8.48 5.81
CA GLU A 21 18.52 9.87 5.72
C GLU A 21 18.28 10.31 4.27
N ASN A 22 19.15 9.91 3.33
CA ASN A 22 19.02 10.22 1.91
C ASN A 22 17.99 9.36 1.18
N ASN A 23 17.56 8.23 1.76
CA ASN A 23 16.46 7.42 1.25
C ASN A 23 15.29 7.33 2.23
N PRO A 24 14.59 8.45 2.51
CA PRO A 24 13.46 8.48 3.42
C PRO A 24 12.26 7.64 2.91
N PHE A 25 12.28 7.24 1.62
CA PHE A 25 11.26 6.42 0.98
C PHE A 25 11.55 4.91 0.97
N GLY A 26 12.79 4.47 1.28
CA GLY A 26 13.16 3.05 1.24
C GLY A 26 12.37 2.15 2.20
N HIS A 27 11.84 2.73 3.28
CA HIS A 27 11.00 2.02 4.26
C HIS A 27 9.49 2.11 3.97
N MET A 28 9.06 2.95 3.02
CA MET A 28 7.62 3.15 2.77
C MET A 28 6.93 1.97 2.09
N ASN A 29 7.68 0.98 1.59
CA ASN A 29 7.07 -0.19 0.94
C ASN A 29 6.32 -1.13 1.91
N HIS A 30 6.49 -0.97 3.23
CA HIS A 30 5.76 -1.78 4.23
C HIS A 30 4.45 -1.14 4.71
N GLY A 31 4.15 0.10 4.29
CA GLY A 31 2.95 0.84 4.71
C GLY A 31 1.69 0.58 3.88
N ASN A 32 1.78 -0.10 2.73
CA ASN A 32 0.63 -0.30 1.83
C ASN A 32 -0.37 -1.38 2.30
N SER A 33 -0.23 -1.87 3.53
CA SER A 33 -1.05 -2.95 4.09
C SER A 33 -2.17 -2.46 5.01
N ARG A 34 -2.38 -1.13 5.13
CA ARG A 34 -3.43 -0.50 5.96
C ARG A 34 -4.70 -0.05 5.24
N ALA A 35 -4.90 -0.39 3.97
CA ALA A 35 -6.18 -0.19 3.28
C ALA A 35 -6.97 -1.50 3.08
N ARG A 36 -6.78 -2.48 3.97
CA ARG A 36 -7.46 -3.79 3.96
C ARG A 36 -8.96 -3.74 4.30
N TYR A 37 -9.60 -2.57 4.21
CA TYR A 37 -11.04 -2.37 4.42
C TYR A 37 -11.67 -1.52 3.32
N SER A 38 -11.07 -1.49 2.14
CA SER A 38 -11.74 -0.95 0.96
C SER A 38 -12.73 -2.01 0.46
N ILE A 39 -13.96 -1.98 0.97
CA ILE A 39 -15.10 -2.76 0.43
C ILE A 39 -15.30 -2.44 -1.07
N VAL A 40 -14.68 -1.37 -1.55
CA VAL A 40 -14.67 -0.89 -2.94
C VAL A 40 -13.45 -1.35 -3.77
N ASP A 41 -12.51 -2.12 -3.21
CA ASP A 41 -11.39 -2.72 -3.97
C ASP A 41 -11.76 -4.02 -4.69
N LEU A 42 -13.02 -4.46 -4.56
CA LEU A 42 -13.66 -5.34 -5.53
C LEU A 42 -13.88 -4.53 -6.81
N GLY A 43 -12.77 -4.20 -7.49
CA GLY A 43 -12.73 -3.29 -8.62
C GLY A 43 -13.81 -3.60 -9.66
N TRP A 44 -14.17 -2.59 -10.47
CA TRP A 44 -15.24 -2.51 -11.49
C TRP A 44 -15.95 -3.79 -11.99
N LYS A 45 -15.24 -4.92 -12.10
CA LYS A 45 -15.79 -6.27 -12.33
C LYS A 45 -16.75 -6.76 -11.23
N GLY A 46 -16.44 -6.54 -9.95
CA GLY A 46 -17.31 -6.91 -8.83
C GLY A 46 -18.61 -6.10 -8.82
N THR A 47 -18.48 -4.79 -9.04
CA THR A 47 -19.62 -3.89 -9.21
C THR A 47 -20.48 -4.31 -10.41
N LEU A 48 -19.87 -4.64 -11.55
CA LEU A 48 -20.60 -5.05 -12.76
C LEU A 48 -21.44 -6.31 -12.52
N VAL A 49 -20.87 -7.32 -11.86
CA VAL A 49 -21.59 -8.56 -11.53
C VAL A 49 -22.76 -8.28 -10.59
N LEU A 50 -22.54 -7.49 -9.53
CA LEU A 50 -23.60 -7.13 -8.59
C LEU A 50 -24.74 -6.37 -9.29
N THR A 51 -24.40 -5.42 -10.17
CA THR A 51 -25.38 -4.66 -10.95
C THR A 51 -26.22 -5.56 -11.85
N ILE A 52 -25.61 -6.53 -12.53
CA ILE A 52 -26.35 -7.48 -13.39
C ILE A 52 -27.34 -8.31 -12.56
N VAL A 53 -26.92 -8.82 -11.41
CA VAL A 53 -27.79 -9.62 -10.52
C VAL A 53 -29.01 -8.81 -10.06
N ILE A 54 -28.80 -7.54 -9.68
CA ILE A 54 -29.90 -6.65 -9.26
C ILE A 54 -30.87 -6.41 -10.42
N ILE A 55 -30.37 -6.11 -11.63
CA ILE A 55 -31.21 -5.89 -12.81
C ILE A 55 -32.07 -7.12 -13.12
N VAL A 56 -31.48 -8.31 -13.11
CA VAL A 56 -32.22 -9.56 -13.35
C VAL A 56 -33.29 -9.78 -12.28
N GLY A 57 -32.96 -9.55 -11.01
CA GLY A 57 -33.93 -9.65 -9.92
C GLY A 57 -35.11 -8.69 -10.09
N LEU A 58 -34.86 -7.43 -10.48
CA LEU A 58 -35.91 -6.45 -10.75
C LEU A 58 -36.81 -6.86 -11.92
N ILE A 59 -36.24 -7.42 -13.00
CA ILE A 59 -37.03 -7.90 -14.14
C ILE A 59 -37.94 -9.05 -13.72
N VAL A 60 -37.44 -10.00 -12.92
CA VAL A 60 -38.25 -11.10 -12.40
C VAL A 60 -39.39 -10.57 -11.54
N VAL A 61 -39.11 -9.67 -10.60
CA VAL A 61 -40.16 -9.08 -9.76
C VAL A 61 -41.21 -8.37 -10.62
N GLN A 62 -40.79 -7.56 -11.59
CA GLN A 62 -41.70 -6.83 -12.49
C GLN A 62 -42.55 -7.73 -13.39
N TYR A 63 -42.08 -8.94 -13.70
CA TYR A 63 -42.80 -9.88 -14.56
C TYR A 63 -43.80 -10.73 -13.77
N PHE A 64 -43.51 -11.01 -12.50
CA PHE A 64 -44.35 -11.83 -11.63
C PHE A 64 -45.30 -11.02 -10.73
N TYR A 65 -45.04 -9.72 -10.53
CA TYR A 65 -45.84 -8.80 -9.71
C TYR A 65 -46.15 -7.52 -10.49
#